data_AF-A0AA37KJW8-F1
#
_entry.id   AF-A0AA37KJW8-F1
#
_cell.length_a   1.000
_cell.length_b   1.000
_cell.length_c   1.000
_cell.angle_alpha   90.00
_cell.angle_beta   90.00
_cell.angle_gamma   90.00
#
_symmetry.space_group_name_H-M   'P 1'
#
loop_
_entity.id
_entity.type
_entity.pdbx_description
1 polymer ?
#
loop_
_entity_poly.entity_id
_entity_poly.type
_entity_poly.pdbx_seq_one_letter_code
_entity_poly.pdbx_strand_id
1 'polypeptide(L)'
;MKKKENWALGLSGIAVVISIVSICVAHPHKAELGFDYQGVLVGVLSLLVTTLIGWNIYTIIDIKSTRDKIDEISTGASFMVQKNMAVSENTNWMIYHYLLLEKDPLGLEYRFLYHGVACLFHTSQFSDIITCNAVVKGLLECIVNPKSITITKSGKNEILKLLSGVKHTDKIEGYLELLNRIALVNVR
;
A
#
# COMPACT_ATOMS: atom_id res chain seq x y z
N MET A 1 -18.01 -18.52 -6.53
CA MET A 1 -18.28 -19.39 -5.35
C MET A 1 -19.33 -18.83 -4.36
N LYS A 2 -19.79 -17.57 -4.47
CA LYS A 2 -20.77 -16.96 -3.54
C LYS A 2 -22.26 -17.37 -3.73
N LYS A 3 -22.61 -18.00 -4.86
CA LYS A 3 -24.03 -18.24 -5.21
C LYS A 3 -24.63 -19.48 -4.55
N LYS A 4 -23.85 -20.51 -4.18
CA LYS A 4 -24.39 -21.75 -3.56
C LYS A 4 -24.70 -21.59 -2.06
N GLU A 5 -23.97 -20.73 -1.36
CA GLU A 5 -24.10 -20.54 0.10
C GLU A 5 -25.41 -19.82 0.47
N ASN A 6 -25.85 -18.86 -0.35
CA ASN A 6 -27.12 -18.16 -0.15
C ASN A 6 -28.35 -19.07 -0.33
N TRP A 7 -28.26 -20.12 -1.14
CA TRP A 7 -29.35 -21.07 -1.34
C TRP A 7 -29.48 -22.05 -0.17
N ALA A 8 -28.36 -22.42 0.45
CA ALA A 8 -28.36 -23.26 1.65
C ALA A 8 -28.95 -22.52 2.86
N LEU A 9 -28.63 -21.23 3.02
CA LEU A 9 -29.22 -20.37 4.07
C LEU A 9 -30.74 -20.19 3.86
N GLY A 10 -31.18 -19.98 2.61
CA GLY A 10 -32.60 -19.88 2.29
C GLY A 10 -33.38 -21.17 2.55
N LEU A 11 -32.81 -22.32 2.21
CA LEU A 11 -33.44 -23.63 2.43
C LEU A 11 -33.54 -24.00 3.92
N SER A 12 -32.51 -23.66 4.70
CA SER A 12 -32.50 -23.86 6.16
C SER A 12 -33.59 -23.03 6.85
N GLY A 13 -33.76 -21.77 6.44
CA GLY A 13 -34.83 -20.92 6.96
C GLY A 13 -36.24 -21.46 6.69
N ILE A 14 -36.48 -21.96 5.47
CA ILE A 14 -37.78 -22.52 5.09
C ILE A 14 -38.07 -23.82 5.86
N ALA A 15 -37.07 -24.67 6.08
CA ALA A 15 -37.23 -25.90 6.85
C ALA A 15 -37.60 -25.65 8.32
N VAL A 16 -37.01 -24.61 8.95
CA VAL A 16 -37.33 -24.21 10.33
C VAL A 16 -38.77 -23.70 10.42
N VAL A 17 -39.23 -22.91 9.45
CA VAL A 17 -40.60 -22.40 9.42
C VAL A 17 -41.61 -23.55 9.26
N ILE A 18 -41.34 -24.51 8.38
CA ILE A 18 -42.20 -25.69 8.18
C ILE A 18 -42.25 -26.56 9.45
N SER A 19 -41.13 -26.71 10.14
CA SER A 19 -41.07 -27.45 11.42
C SER A 19 -41.95 -26.79 12.48
N ILE A 20 -41.86 -25.46 12.65
CA ILE A 20 -42.69 -24.70 13.59
C ILE A 20 -44.18 -24.82 13.23
N VAL A 21 -44.53 -24.66 11.96
CA VAL A 21 -45.92 -24.81 11.49
C VAL A 21 -46.44 -26.23 11.72
N SER A 22 -45.61 -27.26 11.52
CA SER A 22 -46.01 -28.66 11.75
C SER A 22 -46.29 -28.96 13.23
N ILE A 23 -45.51 -28.39 14.16
CA ILE A 23 -45.73 -28.53 15.61
C ILE A 23 -47.04 -27.84 16.03
N CYS A 24 -47.31 -26.64 15.48
CA CYS A 24 -48.53 -25.90 15.77
C CYS A 24 -49.80 -26.60 15.22
N VAL A 25 -49.69 -27.36 14.14
CA VAL A 25 -50.81 -28.09 13.54
C VAL A 25 -51.02 -29.47 14.16
N ALA A 26 -49.95 -30.16 14.58
CA ALA A 26 -50.01 -31.51 15.14
C ALA A 26 -50.57 -31.58 16.59
N HIS A 27 -50.58 -30.46 17.33
CA HIS A 27 -51.16 -30.35 18.67
C HIS A 27 -52.22 -29.24 18.74
N PRO A 28 -53.43 -29.44 18.18
CA PRO A 28 -54.53 -28.51 18.37
C PRO A 28 -55.02 -28.61 19.83
N HIS A 29 -54.80 -27.55 20.59
CA HIS A 29 -55.02 -27.47 22.04
C HIS A 29 -56.48 -27.77 22.41
N LYS A 30 -56.75 -28.90 23.08
CA LYS A 30 -58.01 -29.13 23.80
C LYS A 30 -57.79 -28.96 25.31
N ALA A 31 -58.33 -27.84 25.77
CA ALA A 31 -58.83 -27.46 27.09
C ALA A 31 -57.93 -27.64 28.34
N GLU A 32 -57.77 -26.49 29.02
CA GLU A 32 -57.42 -26.27 30.43
C GLU A 32 -55.94 -26.18 30.87
N LEU A 33 -55.09 -25.37 30.22
CA LEU A 33 -53.91 -24.80 30.91
C LEU A 33 -53.51 -23.43 30.34
N GLY A 34 -53.10 -22.52 31.21
CA GLY A 34 -52.65 -21.17 30.88
C GLY A 34 -51.52 -21.17 29.85
N PHE A 35 -51.52 -20.15 28.99
CA PHE A 35 -50.56 -19.91 27.89
C PHE A 35 -49.12 -20.40 28.21
N ASP A 36 -48.51 -21.17 27.31
CA ASP A 36 -47.16 -21.76 27.50
C ASP A 36 -46.06 -20.70 27.33
N TYR A 37 -45.89 -19.88 28.36
CA TYR A 37 -44.86 -18.85 28.46
C TYR A 37 -43.44 -19.46 28.43
N GLN A 38 -43.27 -20.68 28.92
CA GLN A 38 -41.98 -21.33 29.01
C GLN A 38 -41.47 -21.73 27.61
N GLY A 39 -42.33 -22.28 26.76
CA GLY A 39 -42.00 -22.56 25.36
C GLY A 39 -41.64 -21.30 24.55
N VAL A 40 -42.39 -20.21 24.75
CA VAL A 40 -42.10 -18.92 24.08
C VAL A 40 -40.76 -18.34 24.52
N LEU A 41 -40.46 -18.38 25.83
CA LEU A 41 -39.17 -17.91 26.36
C LEU A 41 -38.00 -18.74 25.81
N VAL A 42 -38.13 -20.06 25.78
CA VAL A 42 -37.10 -20.95 25.22
C VAL A 42 -36.93 -20.71 23.71
N GLY A 43 -38.03 -20.47 22.98
CA GLY A 43 -38.00 -20.12 21.56
C GLY A 43 -37.23 -18.83 21.27
N VAL A 44 -37.57 -17.74 21.96
CA VAL A 44 -36.88 -16.45 21.81
C VAL A 44 -35.41 -16.56 22.22
N LEU A 45 -35.12 -17.25 23.34
CA LEU A 45 -33.75 -17.47 23.80
C LEU A 45 -32.93 -18.25 22.76
N SER A 46 -33.50 -19.30 22.16
CA SER A 46 -32.82 -20.09 21.13
C SER A 46 -32.50 -19.29 19.87
N LEU A 47 -33.40 -18.40 19.44
CA LEU A 47 -33.20 -17.50 18.30
C LEU A 47 -32.08 -16.49 18.58
N LEU A 48 -32.08 -15.93 19.79
CA LEU A 48 -31.11 -14.93 20.22
C LEU A 48 -29.71 -15.56 20.33
N VAL A 49 -29.58 -16.73 20.96
CA VAL A 49 -28.32 -17.48 21.06
C VAL A 49 -27.80 -17.87 19.68
N THR A 50 -28.66 -18.34 18.77
CA THR A 50 -28.26 -18.71 17.40
C THR A 50 -27.73 -17.50 16.62
N THR A 51 -28.39 -16.37 16.72
CA THR A 51 -27.94 -15.11 16.10
C THR A 51 -26.60 -14.66 16.67
N LEU A 52 -26.42 -14.76 17.99
CA LEU A 52 -25.18 -14.38 18.67
C LEU A 52 -24.01 -15.29 18.26
N ILE A 53 -24.23 -16.60 18.15
CA ILE A 53 -23.22 -17.56 17.68
C ILE A 53 -22.86 -17.27 16.22
N GLY A 54 -23.85 -17.04 15.35
CA GLY A 54 -23.62 -16.67 13.95
C GLY A 54 -22.78 -15.39 13.82
N TRP A 55 -23.08 -14.37 14.62
CA TRP A 55 -22.33 -13.12 14.65
C TRP A 55 -20.89 -13.29 15.14
N ASN A 56 -20.67 -14.11 16.17
CA ASN A 56 -19.33 -14.41 16.69
C ASN A 56 -18.48 -15.15 15.63
N ILE A 57 -19.05 -16.14 14.95
CA ILE A 57 -18.37 -16.88 13.87
C ILE A 57 -17.99 -15.93 12.73
N TYR A 58 -18.93 -15.09 12.29
CA TYR A 58 -18.67 -14.09 11.26
C TYR A 58 -17.52 -13.15 11.65
N THR A 59 -17.54 -12.64 12.88
CA THR A 59 -16.51 -11.73 13.40
C THR A 59 -15.12 -12.38 13.42
N ILE A 60 -15.02 -13.64 13.86
CA ILE A 60 -13.74 -14.38 13.88
C ILE A 60 -13.18 -14.57 12.45
N ILE A 61 -14.04 -14.94 11.50
CA ILE A 61 -13.64 -15.13 10.10
C ILE A 61 -13.17 -13.80 9.50
N ASP A 62 -13.90 -12.71 9.75
CA ASP A 62 -13.58 -11.38 9.24
C ASP A 62 -12.26 -10.85 9.81
N ILE A 63 -12.02 -11.04 11.12
CA ILE A 63 -10.75 -10.71 11.77
C ILE A 63 -9.60 -11.50 11.15
N LYS A 64 -9.77 -12.80 10.88
CA LYS A 64 -8.71 -13.62 10.26
C LYS A 64 -8.40 -13.13 8.84
N SER A 65 -9.42 -12.93 8.01
CA SER A 65 -9.25 -12.38 6.65
C SER A 65 -8.57 -11.00 6.67
N THR A 66 -8.92 -10.15 7.64
CA THR A 66 -8.29 -8.84 7.81
C THR A 66 -6.83 -8.96 8.24
N ARG A 67 -6.52 -9.89 9.17
CA ARG A 67 -5.14 -10.19 9.59
C ARG A 67 -4.28 -10.71 8.44
N ASP A 68 -4.80 -11.63 7.64
CA ASP A 68 -4.06 -12.19 6.50
C ASP A 68 -3.72 -11.10 5.47
N LYS A 69 -4.66 -10.19 5.18
CA LYS A 69 -4.41 -9.03 4.30
C LYS A 69 -3.38 -8.06 4.89
N ILE A 70 -3.45 -7.79 6.19
CA ILE A 70 -2.49 -6.93 6.88
C ILE A 70 -1.10 -7.57 6.83
N ASP A 71 -1.00 -8.88 7.04
CA ASP A 71 0.27 -9.62 6.98
C ASP A 71 0.87 -9.62 5.57
N GLU A 72 0.03 -9.79 4.54
CA GLU A 72 0.45 -9.66 3.13
C GLU A 72 0.97 -8.25 2.82
N ILE A 73 0.25 -7.21 3.25
CA ILE A 73 0.68 -5.81 3.07
C ILE A 73 1.98 -5.54 3.83
N SER A 74 2.09 -6.02 5.07
CA SER A 74 3.27 -5.86 5.92
C SER A 74 4.50 -6.55 5.30
N THR A 75 4.34 -7.79 4.85
CA THR A 75 5.39 -8.56 4.19
C THR A 75 5.80 -7.90 2.88
N GLY A 76 4.83 -7.46 2.06
CA GLY A 76 5.08 -6.74 0.83
C GLY A 76 5.82 -5.41 1.06
N ALA A 77 5.42 -4.65 2.08
CA ALA A 77 6.10 -3.41 2.47
C ALA A 77 7.54 -3.68 2.94
N SER A 78 7.76 -4.67 3.80
CA SER A 78 9.09 -5.06 4.27
C SER A 78 9.98 -5.52 3.11
N PHE A 79 9.45 -6.33 2.19
CA PHE A 79 10.16 -6.74 0.99
C PHE A 79 10.57 -5.55 0.12
N MET A 80 9.67 -4.60 -0.11
CA MET A 80 9.95 -3.39 -0.89
C MET A 80 11.00 -2.51 -0.20
N VAL A 81 10.96 -2.36 1.12
CA VAL A 81 11.98 -1.66 1.90
C VAL A 81 13.35 -2.34 1.75
N GLN A 82 13.42 -3.66 1.97
CA GLN A 82 14.67 -4.41 1.84
C GLN A 82 15.24 -4.34 0.43
N LYS A 83 14.39 -4.45 -0.60
CA LYS A 83 14.80 -4.30 -2.00
C LYS A 83 15.39 -2.91 -2.26
N ASN A 84 14.75 -1.85 -1.77
CA ASN A 84 15.27 -0.49 -1.92
C ASN A 84 16.59 -0.32 -1.16
N MET A 85 16.70 -0.83 0.08
CA MET A 85 17.96 -0.82 0.84
C MET A 85 19.08 -1.56 0.11
N ALA A 86 18.80 -2.70 -0.52
CA ALA A 86 19.80 -3.43 -1.30
C ALA A 86 20.33 -2.60 -2.48
N VAL A 87 19.47 -1.81 -3.15
CA VAL A 87 19.89 -0.89 -4.21
C VAL A 87 20.71 0.28 -3.65
N SER A 88 20.32 0.82 -2.49
CA SER A 88 21.08 1.86 -1.77
C SER A 88 22.49 1.37 -1.41
N GLU A 89 22.58 0.18 -0.80
CA GLU A 89 23.86 -0.42 -0.40
C GLU A 89 24.71 -0.81 -1.60
N ASN A 90 24.09 -1.26 -2.70
CA ASN A 90 24.81 -1.50 -3.94
C ASN A 90 25.43 -0.21 -4.48
N THR A 91 24.69 0.90 -4.47
CA THR A 91 25.22 2.22 -4.86
C THR A 91 26.40 2.62 -3.98
N ASN A 92 26.25 2.49 -2.66
CA ASN A 92 27.30 2.79 -1.69
C ASN A 92 28.56 1.92 -1.92
N TRP A 93 28.36 0.62 -2.14
CA TRP A 93 29.43 -0.32 -2.50
C TRP A 93 30.16 0.10 -3.77
N MET A 94 29.44 0.51 -4.82
CA MET A 94 30.07 0.98 -6.05
C MET A 94 30.83 2.31 -5.86
N ILE A 95 30.38 3.20 -4.97
CA ILE A 95 31.12 4.42 -4.60
C ILE A 95 32.45 4.04 -3.92
N TYR A 96 32.44 3.14 -2.94
CA TYR A 96 33.68 2.69 -2.30
C TYR A 96 34.60 1.95 -3.28
N HIS A 97 34.05 1.16 -4.20
CA HIS A 97 34.82 0.55 -5.28
C HIS A 97 35.53 1.59 -6.14
N TYR A 98 34.82 2.67 -6.51
CA TYR A 98 35.41 3.79 -7.23
C TYR A 98 36.51 4.48 -6.42
N LEU A 99 36.30 4.75 -5.13
CA LEU A 99 37.31 5.38 -4.27
C LEU A 99 38.59 4.55 -4.15
N LEU A 100 38.50 3.22 -4.27
CA LEU A 100 39.65 2.33 -4.19
C LEU A 100 40.39 2.16 -5.53
N LEU A 101 39.67 2.17 -6.65
CA LEU A 101 40.24 1.83 -7.96
C LEU A 101 40.29 2.99 -8.96
N GLU A 102 39.68 4.13 -8.62
CA GLU A 102 39.50 5.32 -9.47
C GLU A 102 38.84 5.00 -10.83
N LYS A 103 38.06 3.92 -10.91
CA LYS A 103 37.38 3.46 -12.12
C LYS A 103 35.88 3.40 -11.90
N ASP A 104 35.15 4.17 -12.68
CA ASP A 104 33.68 4.10 -12.75
C ASP A 104 33.23 3.92 -14.20
N PRO A 105 32.54 2.82 -14.55
CA PRO A 105 32.09 2.58 -15.92
C PRO A 105 31.00 3.55 -16.41
N LEU A 106 30.23 4.15 -15.49
CA LEU A 106 29.15 5.10 -15.80
C LEU A 106 29.59 6.57 -15.66
N GLY A 107 30.60 6.81 -14.82
CA GLY A 107 31.15 8.13 -14.49
C GLY A 107 30.56 8.70 -13.20
N LEU A 108 31.44 9.26 -12.36
CA LEU A 108 31.07 9.84 -11.06
C LEU A 108 30.04 10.97 -11.19
N GLU A 109 30.19 11.79 -12.22
CA GLU A 109 29.30 12.91 -12.54
C GLU A 109 27.86 12.48 -12.82
N TYR A 110 27.68 11.39 -13.57
CA TYR A 110 26.35 10.84 -13.83
C TYR A 110 25.69 10.35 -12.54
N ARG A 111 26.42 9.58 -11.72
CA ARG A 111 25.90 9.08 -10.44
C ARG A 111 25.54 10.20 -9.49
N PHE A 112 26.40 11.21 -9.37
CA PHE A 112 26.16 12.37 -8.54
C PHE A 112 24.82 13.03 -8.90
N LEU A 113 24.61 13.34 -10.19
CA LEU A 113 23.38 13.97 -10.65
C LEU A 113 22.16 13.06 -10.51
N TYR A 114 22.28 11.79 -10.91
CA TYR A 114 21.19 10.82 -10.86
C TYR A 114 20.69 10.61 -9.44
N HIS A 115 21.58 10.35 -8.47
CA HIS A 115 21.16 10.09 -7.09
C HIS A 115 20.64 11.35 -6.40
N GLY A 116 21.19 12.53 -6.72
CA GLY A 116 20.65 13.80 -6.25
C GLY A 116 19.22 14.04 -6.73
N VAL A 117 18.98 13.87 -8.03
CA VAL A 117 17.63 14.00 -8.63
C VAL A 117 16.70 12.90 -8.15
N ALA A 118 17.17 11.68 -7.95
CA ALA A 118 16.38 10.59 -7.40
C ALA A 118 15.92 10.89 -5.96
N CYS A 119 16.79 11.48 -5.14
CA CYS A 119 16.44 11.95 -3.81
C CYS A 119 15.29 12.98 -3.86
N LEU A 120 15.40 13.96 -4.76
CA LEU A 120 14.34 14.95 -4.98
C LEU A 120 13.03 14.29 -5.44
N PHE A 121 13.10 13.42 -6.44
CA PHE A 121 11.95 12.69 -6.96
C PHE A 121 11.23 11.93 -5.84
N HIS A 122 11.94 11.07 -5.11
CA HIS A 122 11.32 10.26 -4.06
C HIS A 122 10.76 11.10 -2.92
N THR A 123 11.45 12.17 -2.52
CA THR A 123 10.96 13.11 -1.50
C THR A 123 9.66 13.80 -1.93
N SER A 124 9.57 14.18 -3.21
CA SER A 124 8.37 14.83 -3.76
C SER A 124 7.14 13.92 -3.74
N GLN A 125 7.32 12.58 -3.74
CA GLN A 125 6.22 11.63 -3.79
C GLN A 125 5.34 11.63 -2.52
N PHE A 126 5.92 12.00 -1.37
CA PHE A 126 5.20 12.12 -0.10
C PHE A 126 5.04 13.59 0.35
N SER A 127 5.19 14.53 -0.58
CA SER A 127 4.86 15.95 -0.42
C SER A 127 5.63 16.68 0.67
N ASP A 128 6.83 16.22 1.04
CA ASP A 128 7.72 16.94 1.95
C ASP A 128 8.46 18.06 1.20
N ILE A 129 7.79 19.21 1.07
CA ILE A 129 8.30 20.37 0.31
C ILE A 129 9.55 20.98 0.96
N ILE A 130 9.66 20.94 2.29
CA ILE A 130 10.82 21.50 3.01
C ILE A 130 12.08 20.73 2.62
N THR A 131 12.01 19.40 2.68
CA THR A 131 13.13 18.54 2.27
C THR A 131 13.40 18.67 0.77
N CYS A 132 12.37 18.77 -0.08
CA CYS A 132 12.56 19.02 -1.51
C CYS A 132 13.35 20.32 -1.77
N ASN A 133 13.00 21.42 -1.10
CA ASN A 133 13.69 22.70 -1.23
C ASN A 133 15.15 22.58 -0.77
N ALA A 134 15.41 21.85 0.32
CA ALA A 134 16.77 21.60 0.79
C ALA A 134 17.60 20.81 -0.23
N VAL A 135 17.02 19.76 -0.84
CA VAL A 135 17.68 18.96 -1.88
C VAL A 135 17.95 19.79 -3.15
N VAL A 136 16.97 20.58 -3.61
CA VAL A 136 17.14 21.46 -4.78
C VAL A 136 18.25 22.48 -4.52
N LYS A 137 18.23 23.13 -3.36
CA LYS A 137 19.28 24.08 -2.96
C LYS A 137 20.67 23.42 -2.99
N GLY A 138 20.82 22.25 -2.37
CA GLY A 138 22.08 21.52 -2.38
C GLY A 138 22.56 21.16 -3.79
N LEU A 139 21.65 20.73 -4.67
CA LEU A 139 21.98 20.45 -6.07
C LEU A 139 22.41 21.70 -6.83
N LEU A 140 21.72 22.82 -6.64
CA LEU A 140 22.08 24.10 -7.26
C LEU A 140 23.44 24.62 -6.76
N GLU A 141 23.77 24.41 -5.49
CA GLU A 141 25.08 24.76 -4.92
C GLU A 141 26.20 23.88 -5.49
N CYS A 142 25.94 22.62 -5.81
CA CYS A 142 26.93 21.74 -6.42
C CYS A 142 27.08 21.94 -7.94
N ILE A 143 25.98 22.25 -8.66
CA ILE A 143 25.98 22.40 -10.13
C ILE A 143 26.21 23.88 -10.49
N VAL A 144 27.31 24.47 -10.02
CA VAL A 144 27.61 25.90 -10.28
C VAL A 144 27.84 26.16 -11.77
N ASN A 145 28.60 25.28 -12.44
CA ASN A 145 28.87 25.37 -13.87
C ASN A 145 28.40 24.08 -14.58
N PRO A 146 27.17 24.01 -15.10
CA PRO A 146 26.65 22.78 -15.68
C PRO A 146 27.47 22.29 -16.88
N LYS A 147 28.11 23.19 -17.64
CA LYS A 147 28.92 22.84 -18.81
C LYS A 147 30.25 22.16 -18.45
N SER A 148 30.71 22.24 -17.20
CA SER A 148 31.90 21.49 -16.78
C SER A 148 31.61 20.01 -16.51
N ILE A 149 30.34 19.64 -16.36
CA ILE A 149 29.90 18.27 -16.13
C ILE A 149 29.60 17.62 -17.49
N THR A 150 30.14 16.44 -17.74
CA THR A 150 30.01 15.68 -18.98
C THR A 150 29.51 14.26 -18.73
N ILE A 151 28.27 13.99 -19.14
CA ILE A 151 27.64 12.67 -18.98
C ILE A 151 27.26 12.06 -20.34
N THR A 152 26.86 10.79 -20.37
CA THR A 152 26.39 10.17 -21.61
C THR A 152 25.01 10.71 -22.00
N LYS A 153 24.68 10.66 -23.31
CA LYS A 153 23.36 11.08 -23.79
C LYS A 153 22.22 10.31 -23.13
N SER A 154 22.38 9.00 -22.95
CA SER A 154 21.41 8.16 -22.25
C SER A 154 21.24 8.60 -20.79
N GLY A 155 22.35 8.79 -20.07
CA GLY A 155 22.31 9.20 -18.67
C GLY A 155 21.62 10.54 -18.48
N LYS A 156 21.87 11.52 -19.37
CA LYS A 156 21.15 12.80 -19.33
C LYS A 156 19.65 12.63 -19.52
N ASN A 157 19.24 11.80 -20.48
CA ASN A 157 17.82 11.54 -20.75
C ASN A 157 17.14 10.85 -19.56
N GLU A 158 17.82 9.92 -18.89
CA GLU A 158 17.32 9.25 -17.69
C GLU A 158 17.11 10.24 -16.55
N ILE A 159 18.07 11.13 -16.30
CA ILE A 159 17.96 12.17 -15.27
C ILE A 159 16.80 13.14 -15.57
N LEU A 160 16.68 13.59 -16.83
CA LEU A 160 15.59 14.49 -17.24
C LEU A 160 14.22 13.81 -17.13
N LYS A 161 14.13 12.52 -17.48
CA LYS A 161 12.91 11.73 -17.28
C LYS A 161 12.54 11.64 -15.80
N LEU A 162 13.53 11.44 -14.92
CA LEU A 162 13.31 11.38 -13.48
C LEU A 162 12.83 12.73 -12.93
N LEU A 163 13.46 13.84 -13.35
CA LEU A 163 13.01 15.19 -13.03
C LEU A 163 11.57 15.43 -13.46
N SER A 164 11.19 15.01 -14.67
CA SER A 164 9.81 15.19 -15.16
C SER A 164 8.74 14.49 -14.32
N GLY A 165 9.15 13.50 -13.51
CA GLY A 165 8.26 12.80 -12.59
C GLY A 165 8.12 13.44 -11.21
N VAL A 166 8.88 14.50 -10.90
CA VAL A 166 8.81 15.22 -9.62
C VAL A 166 7.42 15.82 -9.45
N LYS A 167 6.79 15.63 -8.28
CA LYS A 167 5.47 16.18 -7.97
C LYS A 167 5.56 17.55 -7.32
N HIS A 168 4.49 18.34 -7.43
CA HIS A 168 4.35 19.66 -6.79
C HIS A 168 5.47 20.64 -7.16
N THR A 169 5.93 20.60 -8.41
CA THR A 169 7.02 21.42 -8.92
C THR A 169 6.76 22.92 -8.81
N ASP A 170 5.48 23.32 -8.78
CA ASP A 170 5.01 24.69 -8.54
C ASP A 170 5.34 25.21 -7.13
N LYS A 171 5.51 24.31 -6.16
CA LYS A 171 5.80 24.64 -4.76
C LYS A 171 7.27 24.50 -4.39
N ILE A 172 8.08 23.92 -5.27
CA ILE A 172 9.49 23.66 -5.02
C ILE A 172 10.31 24.84 -5.55
N GLU A 173 10.92 25.57 -4.63
CA GLU A 173 11.74 26.73 -4.95
C GLU A 173 13.00 26.31 -5.73
N GLY A 174 13.32 27.02 -6.81
CA GLY A 174 14.49 26.72 -7.63
C GLY A 174 14.34 25.50 -8.55
N TYR A 175 13.19 24.84 -8.60
CA TYR A 175 12.99 23.66 -9.45
C TYR A 175 13.24 23.94 -10.94
N LEU A 176 12.69 25.03 -11.48
CA LEU A 176 12.89 25.40 -12.89
C LEU A 176 14.36 25.75 -13.18
N GLU A 177 15.05 26.35 -12.23
CA GLU A 177 16.48 26.63 -12.34
C GLU A 177 17.28 25.32 -12.40
N LEU A 178 16.99 24.38 -11.50
CA LEU A 178 17.63 23.06 -11.48
C LEU A 178 17.42 22.31 -12.79
N LEU A 179 16.19 22.30 -13.30
CA LEU A 179 15.85 21.71 -14.60
C LEU A 179 16.71 22.32 -15.72
N ASN A 180 16.82 23.65 -15.76
CA ASN A 180 17.64 24.35 -16.75
C ASN A 180 19.13 24.00 -16.62
N ARG A 181 19.67 23.99 -15.40
CA ARG A 181 21.08 23.61 -15.18
C ARG A 181 21.37 22.19 -15.65
N ILE A 182 20.50 21.23 -15.34
CA ILE A 182 20.64 19.85 -15.82
C ILE A 182 20.50 19.77 -17.35
N ALA A 183 19.60 20.54 -17.95
CA ALA A 183 19.46 20.62 -19.41
C ALA A 183 20.71 21.20 -20.09
N LEU A 184 21.51 22.03 -19.39
CA LEU A 184 22.75 22.63 -19.89
C LEU A 184 24.00 21.77 -19.67
N VAL A 185 23.90 20.62 -19.00
CA VAL A 185 25.02 19.68 -18.80
C VAL A 185 25.54 19.15 -20.13
N ASN A 186 26.87 19.07 -20.29
CA ASN A 186 27.50 18.58 -21.51
C ASN A 186 27.30 17.07 -21.69
N VAL A 187 27.33 16.64 -22.95
CA VAL A 187 27.11 15.26 -23.35
C VAL A 187 28.31 14.75 -24.13
N ARG A 188 28.79 13.55 -23.77
CA ARG A 188 29.76 12.76 -24.54
C ARG A 188 29.10 11.61 -25.28
#